data_AF-A0A2X2VUP4-F1
#
_entry.id   AF-A0A2X2VUP4-F1
#
_cell.length_a   1.000
_cell.length_b   1.000
_cell.length_c   1.000
_cell.angle_alpha   90.00
_cell.angle_beta   90.00
_cell.angle_gamma   90.00
#
_symmetry.space_group_name_H-M   'P 1'
#
loop_
_entity.id
_entity.type
_entity.pdbx_description
1 polymer ?
#
loop_
_entity_poly.entity_id
_entity_poly.type
_entity_poly.pdbx_seq_one_letter_code
_entity_poly.pdbx_strand_id
1 'polypeptide(L)'
;MSLKEIAAKTGLTASTVQYIVYVKSKNKPYATTEYVSFETENAVHYRVQKEFVDTERSLLDNISDNTRFRELYLTDGTFYCARNIKYEVFISE
;
A
#
# COMPACT_ATOMS: atom_id res chain seq x y z
N MET A 1 19.44 15.76 24.23
CA MET A 1 20.33 16.36 23.20
C MET A 1 19.45 16.79 22.03
N SER A 2 19.41 18.09 21.75
CA SER A 2 18.61 18.74 20.72
C SER A 2 19.33 18.75 19.38
N LEU A 3 18.60 18.84 18.25
CA LEU A 3 19.17 18.87 16.89
C LEU A 3 20.26 19.94 16.72
N LYS A 4 20.11 21.09 17.39
CA LYS A 4 21.10 22.19 17.39
C LYS A 4 22.40 21.80 18.09
N GLU A 5 22.33 21.07 19.20
CA GLU A 5 23.51 20.58 19.91
C GLU A 5 24.24 19.51 19.09
N ILE A 6 23.51 18.67 18.35
CA ILE A 6 24.10 17.68 17.43
C ILE A 6 24.79 18.38 16.26
N ALA A 7 24.13 19.37 15.65
CA ALA A 7 24.68 20.18 14.57
C ALA A 7 25.98 20.87 15.00
N ALA A 8 25.98 21.51 16.17
CA ALA A 8 27.15 22.17 16.73
C ALA A 8 28.32 21.20 17.00
N LYS A 9 28.04 19.97 17.45
CA LYS A 9 29.07 18.96 17.69
C LYS A 9 29.59 18.27 16.43
N THR A 10 28.76 18.13 15.40
CA THR A 10 29.09 17.39 14.17
C THR A 10 29.54 18.30 13.03
N GLY A 11 29.38 19.61 13.17
CA GLY A 11 29.63 20.57 12.08
C GLY A 11 28.60 20.49 10.95
N LEU A 12 27.55 19.71 11.11
CA LEU A 12 26.46 19.56 10.14
C LEU A 12 25.41 20.64 10.33
N THR A 13 24.68 20.97 9.27
CA THR A 13 23.52 21.85 9.39
C THR A 13 22.39 21.15 10.16
N ALA A 14 21.53 21.93 10.83
CA ALA A 14 20.36 21.38 11.54
C ALA A 14 19.46 20.54 10.61
N SER A 15 19.31 20.92 9.34
CA SER A 15 18.55 20.19 8.34
C SER A 15 19.19 18.84 7.99
N THR A 16 20.52 18.79 7.85
CA THR A 16 21.24 17.52 7.60
C THR A 16 21.12 16.59 8.79
N VAL A 17 21.26 17.11 10.02
CA VAL A 17 21.03 16.33 11.24
C VAL A 17 19.59 15.82 11.30
N GLN A 18 18.61 16.68 11.01
CA GLN A 18 17.19 16.29 10.96
C GLN A 18 16.95 15.19 9.93
N TYR A 19 17.58 15.26 8.75
CA TYR A 19 17.50 14.23 7.73
C TYR A 19 18.15 12.91 8.16
N ILE A 20 19.32 12.95 8.80
CA ILE A 20 19.99 11.75 9.33
C ILE A 20 19.15 11.12 10.43
N VAL A 21 18.62 11.92 11.36
CA VAL A 21 17.71 11.45 12.41
C VAL A 21 16.45 10.88 11.77
N TYR A 22 15.86 11.52 10.76
CA TYR A 22 14.72 11.01 10.00
C TYR A 22 15.02 9.66 9.36
N VAL A 23 16.11 9.52 8.61
CA VAL A 23 16.52 8.27 7.95
C VAL A 23 16.87 7.18 8.97
N LYS A 24 17.51 7.51 10.10
CA LYS A 24 17.79 6.55 11.17
C LYS A 24 16.54 6.19 11.97
N SER A 25 15.59 7.10 12.10
CA SER A 25 14.28 6.88 12.72
C SER A 25 13.31 6.14 11.80
N LYS A 26 13.53 6.17 10.47
CA LYS A 26 12.87 5.30 9.47
C LYS A 26 13.16 3.80 9.63
N ASN A 27 13.93 3.40 10.64
CA ASN A 27 13.83 2.04 11.18
C ASN A 27 12.49 1.79 11.90
N LYS A 28 11.58 2.77 11.97
CA LYS A 28 10.16 2.51 12.03
C LYS A 28 9.65 2.39 10.59
N PRO A 29 9.37 1.17 10.08
CA PRO A 29 8.74 1.03 8.78
C PRO A 29 7.40 1.77 8.85
N TYR A 30 7.17 2.71 7.92
CA TYR A 30 5.80 3.15 7.66
C TYR A 30 4.98 1.89 7.43
N ALA A 31 3.86 1.75 8.13
CA ALA A 31 2.97 0.63 7.86
C ALA A 31 2.40 0.87 6.46
N THR A 32 2.87 0.10 5.48
CA THR A 32 2.29 0.08 4.14
C THR A 32 1.19 -0.95 4.13
N THR A 33 -0.04 -0.52 3.85
CA THR A 33 -1.16 -1.44 3.66
C THR A 33 -1.52 -1.44 2.18
N GLU A 34 -1.48 -2.62 1.56
CA GLU A 34 -1.87 -2.83 0.17
C GLU A 34 -3.36 -3.18 0.09
N TYR A 35 -4.05 -2.63 -0.90
CA TYR A 35 -5.46 -2.89 -1.17
C TYR A 35 -5.67 -3.24 -2.64
N VAL A 36 -6.73 -3.99 -2.88
CA VAL A 36 -7.32 -4.22 -4.20
C VAL A 36 -8.69 -3.56 -4.20
N SER A 37 -8.89 -2.59 -5.09
CA SER A 37 -10.20 -1.99 -5.34
C SER A 37 -10.79 -2.46 -6.65
N PHE A 38 -12.10 -2.67 -6.68
CA PHE A 38 -12.81 -3.20 -7.84
C PHE A 38 -14.30 -2.86 -7.80
N GLU A 39 -14.95 -2.99 -8.96
CA GLU A 39 -16.39 -2.82 -9.11
C GLU A 39 -17.05 -4.16 -9.43
N THR A 40 -18.18 -4.46 -8.76
CA THR A 40 -18.98 -5.67 -9.01
C THR A 40 -19.95 -5.51 -10.18
N GLU A 41 -20.57 -6.62 -10.59
CA GLU A 41 -21.65 -6.62 -11.61
C GLU A 41 -22.80 -5.65 -11.31
N ASN A 42 -23.07 -5.38 -10.03
CA ASN A 42 -24.11 -4.47 -9.57
C ASN A 42 -23.63 -3.01 -9.41
N ALA A 43 -22.48 -2.66 -10.01
CA ALA A 43 -21.83 -1.35 -9.89
C ALA A 43 -21.43 -0.93 -8.46
N VAL A 44 -21.38 -1.89 -7.52
CA VAL A 44 -20.89 -1.65 -6.15
C VAL A 44 -19.37 -1.68 -6.14
N HIS A 45 -18.79 -0.65 -5.53
CA HIS A 45 -17.34 -0.50 -5.40
C HIS A 45 -16.86 -1.06 -4.06
N TYR A 46 -15.89 -1.96 -4.11
CA TYR A 46 -15.24 -2.50 -2.93
C TYR A 46 -13.76 -2.13 -2.92
N ARG A 47 -13.22 -2.06 -1.70
CA ARG A 47 -11.80 -1.98 -1.43
C ARG A 47 -11.49 -3.00 -0.34
N VAL A 48 -10.64 -3.96 -0.66
CA VAL A 48 -10.26 -5.06 0.23
C VAL A 48 -8.75 -5.03 0.43
N GLN A 49 -8.27 -5.34 1.64
CA GLN A 49 -6.82 -5.48 1.86
C GLN A 49 -6.31 -6.65 1.03
N LYS A 50 -5.15 -6.46 0.39
CA LYS A 50 -4.56 -7.43 -0.54
C LYS A 50 -4.30 -8.79 0.12
N GLU A 51 -4.03 -8.81 1.42
CA GLU A 51 -3.82 -10.04 2.20
C GLU A 51 -5.05 -10.96 2.24
N PHE A 52 -6.26 -10.41 2.03
CA PHE A 52 -7.48 -11.21 1.97
C PHE A 52 -7.84 -11.66 0.56
N VAL A 53 -7.11 -11.23 -0.47
CA VAL A 53 -7.36 -11.65 -1.86
C VAL A 53 -6.58 -12.91 -2.14
N ASP A 54 -7.28 -13.95 -2.59
CA ASP A 54 -6.64 -15.17 -3.07
C ASP A 54 -6.10 -14.92 -4.48
N THR A 55 -4.83 -14.50 -4.54
CA THR A 55 -4.16 -14.15 -5.80
C THR A 55 -3.87 -15.37 -6.67
N GLU A 56 -3.68 -16.54 -6.07
CA GLU A 56 -3.43 -17.79 -6.82
C GLU A 56 -4.68 -18.19 -7.61
N ARG A 57 -5.86 -18.07 -6.99
CA ARG A 57 -7.13 -18.42 -7.61
C ARG A 57 -7.67 -17.33 -8.53
N SER A 58 -7.42 -16.06 -8.21
CA SER A 58 -7.99 -14.91 -8.94
C SER A 58 -7.26 -14.58 -10.25
N LEU A 59 -6.07 -15.16 -10.51
CA LEU A 59 -5.29 -15.00 -11.76
C LEU A 59 -5.17 -13.53 -12.25
N LEU A 60 -4.88 -12.62 -11.32
CA LEU A 60 -4.92 -11.16 -11.54
C LEU A 60 -3.65 -10.58 -12.19
N ASP A 61 -2.73 -11.41 -12.68
CA ASP A 61 -1.41 -10.98 -13.18
C ASP A 61 -1.43 -10.38 -14.60
N ASN A 62 -2.59 -10.35 -15.28
CA ASN A 62 -2.68 -9.88 -16.67
C ASN A 62 -3.94 -9.05 -16.93
N ILE A 63 -4.05 -7.92 -16.23
CA ILE A 63 -5.16 -6.98 -16.35
C ILE A 63 -4.83 -5.96 -17.45
N SER A 64 -4.84 -6.40 -18.71
CA SER A 64 -4.70 -5.52 -19.87
C SER A 64 -6.05 -4.90 -20.30
N ASP A 65 -7.16 -5.54 -19.94
CA ASP A 65 -8.53 -5.10 -20.24
C ASP A 65 -9.31 -4.92 -18.93
N ASN A 66 -9.57 -3.66 -18.58
CA ASN A 66 -10.29 -3.23 -17.37
C ASN A 66 -11.82 -3.29 -17.52
N THR A 67 -12.32 -3.48 -18.75
CA THR A 67 -13.76 -3.40 -19.03
C THR A 67 -14.50 -4.71 -18.80
N ARG A 68 -13.78 -5.84 -18.88
CA ARG A 68 -14.33 -7.17 -18.65
C ARG A 68 -14.39 -7.50 -17.17
N PHE A 69 -15.47 -8.17 -16.78
CA PHE A 69 -15.55 -8.81 -15.49
C PHE A 69 -14.61 -10.02 -15.41
N ARG A 70 -14.05 -10.21 -14.22
CA ARG A 70 -13.10 -11.26 -13.86
C ARG A 70 -13.51 -11.85 -12.53
N GLU A 71 -13.12 -13.10 -12.33
CA GLU A 71 -13.33 -13.78 -11.07
C GLU A 71 -12.32 -13.27 -10.03
N LEU A 72 -12.82 -12.81 -8.89
CA LEU A 72 -12.00 -12.41 -7.74
C LEU A 72 -12.47 -13.20 -6.52
N TYR A 73 -11.53 -13.90 -5.90
CA TYR A 73 -11.77 -14.73 -4.73
C TYR A 73 -11.08 -14.12 -3.53
N LEU A 74 -11.78 -14.13 -2.40
CA LEU A 74 -11.19 -13.84 -1.10
C LEU A 74 -10.80 -15.14 -0.40
N THR A 75 -9.84 -15.03 0.51
CA THR A 75 -9.30 -16.14 1.31
C THR A 75 -10.34 -16.80 2.22
N ASP A 76 -11.44 -16.11 2.55
CA ASP A 76 -12.57 -16.66 3.30
C ASP A 76 -13.56 -17.46 2.44
N GLY A 77 -13.31 -17.57 1.13
CA GLY A 77 -14.16 -18.25 0.16
C GLY A 77 -15.19 -17.36 -0.52
N THR A 78 -15.27 -16.07 -0.18
CA THR A 78 -16.14 -15.10 -0.85
C THR A 78 -15.71 -14.93 -2.31
N PHE A 79 -16.70 -14.86 -3.20
CA PHE A 79 -16.51 -14.72 -4.64
C PHE A 79 -17.15 -13.43 -5.16
N TYR A 80 -16.41 -12.74 -6.03
CA TYR A 80 -16.88 -11.56 -6.75
C TYR A 80 -16.64 -11.70 -8.25
N CYS A 81 -17.63 -11.27 -9.02
CA CYS A 81 -17.48 -10.92 -10.43
C CYS A 81 -17.07 -9.44 -10.51
N ALA A 82 -15.79 -9.17 -10.76
CA ALA A 82 -15.14 -7.89 -10.55
C ALA A 82 -14.54 -7.28 -11.84
N ARG A 83 -14.66 -5.97 -12.02
CA ARG A 83 -14.02 -5.20 -13.12
C ARG A 83 -13.32 -3.96 -12.59
N ASN A 84 -12.61 -3.24 -13.46
CA ASN A 84 -11.84 -2.04 -13.09
C ASN A 84 -10.92 -2.28 -11.87
N ILE A 85 -10.32 -3.46 -11.78
CA ILE A 85 -9.53 -3.89 -10.63
C ILE A 85 -8.23 -3.07 -10.58
N LYS A 86 -7.93 -2.47 -9.42
CA LYS A 86 -6.76 -1.61 -9.19
C LYS A 86 -6.03 -2.01 -7.92
N TYR A 87 -4.71 -1.95 -7.98
CA TYR A 87 -3.84 -2.10 -6.82
C TYR A 87 -3.52 -0.73 -6.23
N GLU A 88 -3.76 -0.57 -4.94
CA GLU A 88 -3.55 0.68 -4.21
C GLU A 88 -2.62 0.44 -3.02
N VAL A 89 -1.63 1.30 -2.82
CA VAL A 89 -0.72 1.24 -1.66
C VAL A 89 -0.95 2.47 -0.80
N PHE A 90 -1.32 2.25 0.46
CA PHE A 90 -1.47 3.32 1.44
C PHE A 90 -0.31 3.30 2.42
N ILE A 91 0.30 4.47 2.62
CA ILE A 91 1.41 4.68 3.54
C ILE A 91 0.86 5.45 4.73
N SER A 92 0.84 4.84 5.91
CA SER A 92 0.47 5.53 7.16
C SER A 92 1.71 5.88 7.99
N GLU A 93 1.70 7.09 8.57
CA GLU A 93 2.77 7.65 9.43
C GLU A 93 2.94 6.94 10.78
#